data_AF-A0A5N8YZB3-F1
#
_entry.id   AF-A0A5N8YZB3-F1
#
_cell.length_a   1.000
_cell.length_b   1.000
_cell.length_c   1.000
_cell.angle_alpha   90.00
_cell.angle_beta   90.00
_cell.angle_gamma   90.00
#
_symmetry.space_group_name_H-M   'P 1'
#
loop_
_entity.id
_entity.type
_entity.pdbx_description
1 polymer ?
#
loop_
_entity_poly.entity_id
_entity_poly.type
_entity_poly.pdbx_seq_one_letter_code
_entity_poly.pdbx_strand_id
1 'polypeptide(L)'
;MVTRWLGITTVPAGDLQKRKLAMDDRVKGALSGRGESLSVPTDKSPYDRNSVTIQASIESEDRAGGVIRAEGWELENYRLNPVILWAHRHDLLPVGKSVDVWVENGALMATIEFAPTDFAQQVGLMFEKGFLRGVSVGFRPLKTSPRSGGGRRGTVFERQELLEISAAPVPMHPFALAAGRAEAALGRRARRLAPGVRGELGSSGNSAGHARAGAAEADEPLADTSQERDLVPLFRELAEMWQSVAGVSPSG
;
A
#
# COMPACT_ATOMS: atom_id res chain seq x y z
N MET A 1 -37.20 -37.14 -16.85
CA MET A 1 -36.26 -36.15 -17.46
C MET A 1 -34.95 -36.25 -16.72
N VAL A 2 -33.87 -36.59 -17.41
CA VAL A 2 -32.56 -36.96 -16.86
C VAL A 2 -31.56 -35.84 -17.18
N THR A 3 -30.94 -35.25 -16.16
CA THR A 3 -29.86 -34.26 -16.30
C THR A 3 -28.51 -34.97 -16.37
N ARG A 4 -27.74 -34.63 -17.40
CA ARG A 4 -26.45 -35.23 -17.79
C ARG A 4 -25.30 -34.57 -17.02
N TRP A 5 -24.54 -35.36 -16.27
CA TRP A 5 -23.22 -35.00 -15.72
C TRP A 5 -22.14 -35.11 -16.82
N LEU A 6 -21.28 -34.10 -16.95
CA LEU A 6 -20.11 -34.11 -17.84
C LEU A 6 -18.90 -34.69 -17.09
N GLY A 7 -18.23 -35.64 -17.75
CA GLY A 7 -17.24 -36.54 -17.15
C GLY A 7 -15.89 -35.89 -16.87
N ILE A 8 -15.33 -36.25 -15.70
CA ILE A 8 -13.91 -36.15 -15.39
C ILE A 8 -13.25 -37.43 -15.89
N THR A 9 -12.36 -37.32 -16.89
CA THR A 9 -11.49 -38.44 -17.30
C THR A 9 -10.26 -38.48 -16.40
N THR A 10 -10.12 -39.54 -15.61
CA THR A 10 -8.91 -39.86 -14.85
C THR A 10 -7.78 -40.27 -15.80
N VAL A 11 -6.63 -39.61 -15.71
CA VAL A 11 -5.41 -39.98 -16.45
C VAL A 11 -4.69 -41.11 -15.68
N PRO A 12 -4.30 -42.22 -16.33
CA PRO A 12 -3.62 -43.33 -15.65
C PRO A 12 -2.23 -42.93 -15.11
N ALA A 13 -1.86 -43.43 -13.93
CA ALA A 13 -0.62 -43.08 -13.23
C ALA A 13 0.67 -43.31 -14.04
N GLY A 14 0.65 -44.24 -15.01
CA GLY A 14 1.80 -44.53 -15.88
C GLY A 14 2.17 -43.39 -16.85
N ASP A 15 1.22 -42.53 -17.21
CA ASP A 15 1.47 -41.38 -18.11
C ASP A 15 2.06 -40.16 -17.39
N LEU A 16 1.85 -40.05 -16.06
CA LEU A 16 2.45 -39.00 -15.25
C LEU A 16 3.97 -39.24 -15.04
N GLN A 17 4.39 -40.49 -14.86
CA GLN A 17 5.82 -40.82 -14.74
C GLN A 17 6.60 -40.56 -16.05
N LYS A 18 6.01 -40.87 -17.21
CA LYS A 18 6.64 -40.58 -18.51
C LYS A 18 6.77 -39.09 -18.78
N ARG A 19 5.77 -38.29 -18.37
CA ARG A 19 5.81 -36.82 -18.47
C ARG A 19 6.82 -36.19 -17.51
N LYS A 20 7.00 -36.78 -16.32
CA LYS A 20 8.04 -36.34 -15.37
C LYS A 20 9.45 -36.63 -15.87
N LEU A 21 9.71 -37.83 -16.41
CA LEU A 21 11.01 -38.19 -16.99
C LEU A 21 11.36 -37.29 -18.19
N ALA A 22 10.40 -37.00 -19.08
CA ALA A 22 10.62 -36.13 -20.23
C ALA A 22 10.90 -34.66 -19.85
N MET A 23 10.37 -34.18 -18.71
CA MET A 23 10.70 -32.87 -18.15
C MET A 23 12.11 -32.87 -17.55
N ASP A 24 12.45 -33.91 -16.79
CA ASP A 24 13.75 -34.06 -16.11
C ASP A 24 14.91 -34.16 -17.13
N ASP A 25 14.71 -34.82 -18.28
CA ASP A 25 15.72 -34.90 -19.35
C ASP A 25 15.85 -33.60 -20.16
N ARG A 26 14.77 -32.83 -20.33
CA ARG A 26 14.82 -31.47 -20.92
C ARG A 26 15.56 -30.47 -20.01
N VAL A 27 15.37 -30.58 -18.70
CA VAL A 27 16.04 -29.74 -17.71
C VAL A 27 17.53 -30.11 -17.62
N LYS A 28 17.89 -31.40 -17.68
CA LYS A 28 19.28 -31.85 -17.69
C LYS A 28 20.03 -31.48 -18.97
N GLY A 29 19.37 -31.58 -20.14
CA GLY A 29 19.94 -31.16 -21.42
C GLY A 29 20.21 -29.65 -21.52
N ALA A 30 19.39 -28.83 -20.85
CA ALA A 30 19.59 -27.38 -20.77
C ALA A 30 20.74 -26.96 -19.83
N LEU A 31 21.18 -27.84 -18.93
CA LEU A 31 22.18 -27.54 -17.91
C LEU A 31 23.58 -28.12 -18.18
N SER A 32 23.78 -28.94 -19.23
CA SER A 32 25.09 -29.53 -19.54
C SER A 32 25.85 -28.87 -20.69
N GLY A 33 25.34 -27.76 -21.24
CA GLY A 33 25.91 -27.12 -22.44
C GLY A 33 26.39 -25.69 -22.20
N ARG A 34 27.71 -25.56 -22.04
CA ARG A 34 28.54 -24.33 -22.14
C ARG A 34 28.62 -23.46 -20.88
N GLY A 35 29.75 -23.62 -20.20
CA GLY A 35 30.32 -22.58 -19.36
C GLY A 35 30.86 -21.45 -20.23
N GLU A 36 30.13 -20.34 -20.27
CA GLU A 36 30.65 -19.00 -20.47
C GLU A 36 30.01 -18.14 -19.36
N SER A 37 30.84 -17.38 -18.65
CA SER A 37 30.40 -16.49 -17.58
C SER A 37 29.47 -15.42 -18.16
N LEU A 38 28.16 -15.63 -18.02
CA LEU A 38 27.15 -14.63 -18.30
C LEU A 38 27.23 -13.55 -17.21
N SER A 39 27.94 -12.46 -17.50
CA SER A 39 27.63 -11.18 -16.87
C SER A 39 26.17 -10.88 -17.18
N VAL A 40 25.30 -10.95 -16.17
CA VAL A 40 23.87 -10.62 -16.29
C VAL A 40 23.78 -9.18 -16.82
N PRO A 41 23.31 -8.96 -18.06
CA PRO A 41 23.07 -7.62 -18.54
C PRO A 41 21.93 -7.02 -17.72
N THR A 42 22.18 -5.91 -17.02
CA THR A 42 21.17 -5.09 -16.32
C THR A 42 20.30 -4.31 -17.31
N ASP A 43 19.87 -4.96 -18.40
CA ASP A 43 18.93 -4.33 -19.31
C ASP A 43 17.52 -4.44 -18.72
N LYS A 44 17.01 -3.27 -18.35
CA LYS A 44 15.69 -3.10 -17.77
C LYS A 44 14.67 -3.72 -18.70
N SER A 45 13.95 -4.73 -18.20
CA SER A 45 12.76 -5.28 -18.86
C SER A 45 11.90 -4.13 -19.42
N PRO A 46 11.26 -4.26 -20.60
CA PRO A 46 10.34 -3.23 -21.09
C PRO A 46 9.19 -2.90 -20.12
N TYR A 47 9.02 -3.71 -19.06
CA TYR A 47 8.12 -3.50 -17.93
C TYR A 47 8.72 -2.69 -16.75
N ASP A 48 9.99 -2.31 -16.76
CA ASP A 48 10.63 -1.51 -15.71
C ASP A 48 10.02 -0.11 -15.58
N ARG A 49 9.28 0.35 -16.59
CA ARG A 49 8.50 1.60 -16.56
C ARG A 49 7.12 1.46 -15.90
N ASN A 50 6.73 0.26 -15.48
CA ASN A 50 5.39 -0.02 -14.95
C ASN A 50 5.40 -0.48 -13.49
N SER A 51 6.44 -0.08 -12.75
CA SER A 51 6.55 -0.40 -11.33
C SER A 51 6.45 0.83 -10.43
N VAL A 52 5.80 0.68 -9.29
CA VAL A 52 5.65 1.73 -8.28
C VAL A 52 5.91 1.13 -6.91
N THR A 53 6.90 1.65 -6.21
CA THR A 53 7.10 1.35 -4.79
C THR A 53 6.13 2.18 -3.95
N ILE A 54 5.54 1.54 -2.96
CA ILE A 54 4.51 2.12 -2.09
C ILE A 54 4.86 1.88 -0.62
N GLN A 55 4.42 2.82 0.22
CA GLN A 55 4.21 2.61 1.64
C GLN A 55 2.76 2.15 1.81
N ALA A 56 2.52 0.86 1.94
CA ALA A 56 1.19 0.25 2.03
C ALA A 56 0.51 0.52 3.40
N SER A 57 1.31 0.58 4.45
CA SER A 57 0.88 0.92 5.81
C SER A 57 2.04 1.57 6.56
N ILE A 58 1.75 2.36 7.59
CA ILE A 58 2.75 2.91 8.52
C ILE A 58 2.18 2.88 9.93
N GLU A 59 3.04 2.65 10.91
CA GLU A 59 2.71 2.53 12.31
C GLU A 59 2.36 3.88 12.94
N SER A 60 1.21 4.41 12.56
CA SER A 60 0.61 5.61 13.14
C SER A 60 -0.90 5.50 13.12
N GLU A 61 -1.55 6.49 13.74
CA GLU A 61 -3.02 6.56 13.82
C GLU A 61 -3.64 6.76 12.42
N ASP A 62 -4.52 5.85 12.03
CA ASP A 62 -5.31 5.92 10.80
C ASP A 62 -6.59 6.76 10.99
N ARG A 63 -7.42 6.85 9.94
CA ARG A 63 -8.67 7.62 9.98
C ARG A 63 -9.76 7.04 10.87
N ALA A 64 -9.66 5.76 11.25
CA ALA A 64 -10.57 5.08 12.17
C ALA A 64 -10.04 5.12 13.63
N GLY A 65 -8.87 5.71 13.87
CA GLY A 65 -8.22 5.74 15.18
C GLY A 65 -7.39 4.48 15.48
N GLY A 66 -7.25 3.57 14.52
CA GLY A 66 -6.47 2.34 14.63
C GLY A 66 -4.96 2.58 14.44
N VAL A 67 -4.15 1.66 14.94
CA VAL A 67 -2.70 1.62 14.70
C VAL A 67 -2.32 0.19 14.35
N ILE A 68 -1.66 -0.02 13.22
CA ILE A 68 -1.13 -1.32 12.81
C ILE A 68 0.37 -1.36 13.13
N ARG A 69 0.80 -2.29 13.97
CA ARG A 69 2.23 -2.47 14.28
C ARG A 69 2.94 -3.07 13.07
N ALA A 70 3.99 -2.41 12.60
CA ALA A 70 4.70 -2.82 11.39
C ALA A 70 5.39 -4.17 11.58
N GLU A 71 5.98 -4.42 12.75
CA GLU A 71 6.59 -5.70 13.10
C GLU A 71 5.59 -6.85 13.21
N GLY A 72 4.28 -6.55 13.29
CA GLY A 72 3.21 -7.53 13.41
C GLY A 72 2.76 -8.17 12.10
N TRP A 73 3.32 -7.76 10.95
CA TRP A 73 2.91 -8.27 9.64
C TRP A 73 3.39 -9.70 9.38
N GLU A 74 2.44 -10.58 9.10
CA GLU A 74 2.69 -11.91 8.53
C GLU A 74 2.43 -11.88 7.03
N LEU A 75 3.45 -12.25 6.25
CA LEU A 75 3.50 -12.01 4.79
C LEU A 75 3.60 -13.30 3.98
N GLU A 76 3.79 -14.45 4.63
CA GLU A 76 4.07 -15.74 4.01
C GLU A 76 2.96 -16.16 3.05
N ASN A 77 1.70 -16.10 3.49
CA ASN A 77 0.55 -16.46 2.64
C ASN A 77 0.30 -15.45 1.53
N TYR A 78 0.45 -14.15 1.81
CA TYR A 78 0.33 -13.11 0.79
C TYR A 78 1.34 -13.29 -0.34
N ARG A 79 2.60 -13.68 -0.03
CA ARG A 79 3.62 -13.94 -1.05
C ARG A 79 3.28 -15.09 -2.00
N LEU A 80 2.39 -16.01 -1.62
CA LEU A 80 1.91 -17.08 -2.51
C LEU A 80 0.96 -16.54 -3.59
N ASN A 81 0.24 -15.45 -3.29
CA ASN A 81 -0.65 -14.76 -4.22
C ASN A 81 -0.60 -13.24 -3.97
N PRO A 82 0.47 -12.54 -4.43
CA PRO A 82 0.78 -11.17 -4.04
C PRO A 82 -0.07 -10.15 -4.81
N VAL A 83 -1.38 -10.18 -4.56
CA VAL A 83 -2.39 -9.50 -5.37
C VAL A 83 -2.45 -8.00 -5.11
N ILE A 84 -2.57 -7.21 -6.18
CA ILE A 84 -2.94 -5.79 -6.12
C ILE A 84 -4.34 -5.59 -6.69
N LEU A 85 -5.26 -5.11 -5.85
CA LEU A 85 -6.65 -4.87 -6.20
C LEU A 85 -6.92 -3.39 -6.51
N TRP A 86 -8.11 -3.12 -7.04
CA TRP A 86 -8.66 -1.77 -7.16
C TRP A 86 -9.70 -1.54 -6.07
N ALA A 87 -9.47 -0.57 -5.18
CA ALA A 87 -10.44 -0.12 -4.19
C ALA A 87 -11.16 -1.25 -3.42
N HIS A 88 -10.41 -2.30 -3.03
CA HIS A 88 -10.92 -3.49 -2.34
C HIS A 88 -12.01 -4.27 -3.10
N ARG A 89 -12.09 -4.12 -4.42
CA ARG A 89 -13.04 -4.82 -5.29
C ARG A 89 -12.57 -6.25 -5.55
N HIS A 90 -13.02 -7.18 -4.72
CA HIS A 90 -12.79 -8.63 -4.88
C HIS A 90 -13.56 -9.26 -6.05
N ASP A 91 -14.48 -8.51 -6.67
CA ASP A 91 -15.28 -8.94 -7.82
C ASP A 91 -14.67 -8.56 -9.18
N LEU A 92 -13.57 -7.80 -9.17
CA LEU A 92 -12.80 -7.44 -10.37
C LEU A 92 -11.51 -8.27 -10.46
N LEU A 93 -10.98 -8.40 -11.67
CA LEU A 93 -9.62 -8.92 -11.85
C LEU A 93 -8.59 -7.98 -11.18
N PRO A 94 -7.48 -8.53 -10.65
CA PRO A 94 -6.41 -7.71 -10.07
C PRO A 94 -5.85 -6.69 -11.07
N VAL A 95 -5.48 -5.52 -10.55
CA VAL A 95 -4.82 -4.46 -11.33
C VAL A 95 -3.30 -4.61 -11.35
N GLY A 96 -2.75 -5.55 -10.58
CA GLY A 96 -1.32 -5.84 -10.58
C GLY A 96 -0.95 -6.93 -9.59
N LYS A 97 0.36 -7.06 -9.38
CA LYS A 97 0.96 -7.91 -8.34
C LYS A 97 2.06 -7.13 -7.62
N SER A 98 2.33 -7.43 -6.36
CA SER A 98 3.56 -6.97 -5.72
C SER A 98 4.71 -7.91 -6.08
N VAL A 99 5.76 -7.38 -6.70
CA VAL A 99 6.99 -8.12 -7.00
C VAL A 99 7.94 -8.20 -5.80
N ASP A 100 7.72 -7.34 -4.81
CA ASP A 100 8.39 -7.39 -3.51
C ASP A 100 7.47 -6.81 -2.41
N VAL A 101 7.64 -7.29 -1.18
CA VAL A 101 6.89 -6.87 0.02
C VAL A 101 7.73 -7.11 1.29
N TRP A 102 7.96 -6.03 2.04
CA TRP A 102 8.85 -6.03 3.21
C TRP A 102 8.40 -5.02 4.27
N VAL A 103 8.96 -5.14 5.47
CA VAL A 103 8.79 -4.17 6.55
C VAL A 103 10.07 -3.37 6.70
N GLU A 104 9.97 -2.05 6.75
CA GLU A 104 11.11 -1.15 6.93
C GLU A 104 10.64 0.15 7.60
N ASN A 105 11.43 0.67 8.54
CA ASN A 105 11.20 1.97 9.18
C ASN A 105 9.77 2.18 9.74
N GLY A 106 9.18 1.14 10.34
CA GLY A 106 7.83 1.22 10.89
C GLY A 106 6.72 1.23 9.83
N ALA A 107 7.02 0.78 8.61
CA ALA A 107 6.08 0.73 7.50
C ALA A 107 6.07 -0.63 6.80
N LEU A 108 4.91 -1.00 6.24
CA LEU A 108 4.80 -2.06 5.25
C LEU A 108 5.06 -1.44 3.87
N MET A 109 6.05 -1.98 3.19
CA MET A 109 6.50 -1.54 1.88
C MET A 109 6.18 -2.61 0.84
N ALA A 110 5.89 -2.20 -0.39
CA ALA A 110 5.77 -3.12 -1.51
C ALA A 110 6.13 -2.43 -2.82
N THR A 111 6.56 -3.22 -3.81
CA THR A 111 6.74 -2.75 -5.19
C THR A 111 5.69 -3.40 -6.08
N ILE A 112 4.81 -2.58 -6.67
CA ILE A 112 3.73 -3.01 -7.55
C ILE A 112 4.25 -3.11 -8.98
N GLU A 113 3.89 -4.18 -9.69
CA GLU A 113 3.92 -4.28 -11.15
C GLU A 113 2.46 -4.32 -11.65
N PHE A 114 2.04 -3.32 -12.45
CA PHE A 114 0.67 -3.29 -12.96
C PHE A 114 0.46 -4.33 -14.07
N ALA A 115 -0.72 -4.94 -14.09
CA ALA A 115 -1.09 -5.94 -15.07
C ALA A 115 -1.19 -5.32 -16.49
N PRO A 116 -0.95 -6.10 -17.55
CA PRO A 116 -1.01 -5.61 -18.94
C PRO A 116 -2.46 -5.54 -19.45
N THR A 117 -3.39 -5.01 -18.65
CA THR A 117 -4.79 -4.79 -19.04
C THR A 117 -5.07 -3.28 -19.11
N ASP A 118 -5.96 -2.84 -19.99
CA ASP A 118 -6.22 -1.40 -20.18
C ASP A 118 -6.61 -0.69 -18.88
N PHE A 119 -7.39 -1.35 -18.03
CA PHE A 119 -7.78 -0.78 -16.74
C PHE A 119 -6.60 -0.67 -15.76
N ALA A 120 -5.81 -1.74 -15.63
CA ALA A 120 -4.61 -1.72 -14.79
C ALA A 120 -3.59 -0.66 -15.25
N GLN A 121 -3.41 -0.51 -16.57
CA GLN A 121 -2.53 0.50 -17.13
C GLN A 121 -3.05 1.92 -16.93
N GLN A 122 -4.37 2.14 -16.96
CA GLN A 122 -4.96 3.42 -16.56
C GLN A 122 -4.68 3.73 -15.08
N VAL A 123 -4.82 2.76 -14.19
CA VAL A 123 -4.47 2.93 -12.76
C VAL A 123 -2.99 3.26 -12.60
N GLY A 124 -2.10 2.52 -13.26
CA GLY A 124 -0.66 2.78 -13.26
C GLY A 124 -0.31 4.19 -13.74
N LEU A 125 -0.94 4.64 -14.84
CA LEU A 125 -0.79 6.00 -15.35
C LEU A 125 -1.24 7.06 -14.33
N MET A 126 -2.32 6.82 -13.58
CA MET A 126 -2.75 7.74 -12.52
C MET A 126 -1.71 7.84 -11.38
N PHE A 127 -1.04 6.74 -11.04
CA PHE A 127 0.10 6.75 -10.11
C PHE A 127 1.29 7.55 -10.67
N GLU A 128 1.67 7.27 -11.93
CA GLU A 128 2.79 7.94 -12.61
C GLU A 128 2.57 9.47 -12.68
N LYS A 129 1.36 9.89 -13.07
CA LYS A 129 1.00 11.32 -13.18
C LYS A 129 0.64 11.94 -11.82
N GLY A 130 0.54 11.14 -10.77
CA GLY A 130 0.27 11.60 -9.40
C GLY A 130 -1.18 12.05 -9.15
N PHE A 131 -2.14 11.67 -10.01
CA PHE A 131 -3.57 11.83 -9.73
C PHE A 131 -4.06 10.81 -8.70
N LEU A 132 -3.44 9.63 -8.70
CA LEU A 132 -3.63 8.59 -7.70
C LEU A 132 -2.30 8.38 -6.96
N ARG A 133 -2.36 8.22 -5.65
CA ARG A 133 -1.17 7.97 -4.81
C ARG A 133 -1.47 7.00 -3.68
N GLY A 134 -2.74 6.93 -3.27
CA GLY A 134 -3.20 6.18 -2.14
C GLY A 134 -3.22 4.69 -2.40
N VAL A 135 -2.86 3.95 -1.37
CA VAL A 135 -3.02 2.50 -1.30
C VAL A 135 -3.61 2.14 0.06
N SER A 136 -4.29 1.01 0.14
CA SER A 136 -4.83 0.48 1.38
C SER A 136 -4.47 -0.98 1.50
N VAL A 137 -4.54 -1.49 2.72
CA VAL A 137 -4.35 -2.92 3.01
C VAL A 137 -5.64 -3.52 3.55
N GLY A 138 -5.85 -4.78 3.20
CA GLY A 138 -6.86 -5.66 3.74
C GLY A 138 -6.13 -6.78 4.44
N PHE A 139 -6.51 -7.04 5.68
CA PHE A 139 -5.75 -7.91 6.57
C PHE A 139 -6.66 -8.62 7.54
N ARG A 140 -6.19 -9.76 8.05
CA ARG A 140 -6.85 -10.50 9.11
C ARG A 140 -6.17 -10.18 10.45
N PRO A 141 -6.88 -9.57 11.42
CA PRO A 141 -6.35 -9.38 12.76
C PRO A 141 -6.08 -10.73 13.43
N LEU A 142 -4.89 -10.89 14.02
CA LEU A 142 -4.51 -12.10 14.77
C LEU A 142 -4.29 -11.82 16.25
N LYS A 143 -3.88 -10.59 16.60
CA LYS A 143 -3.78 -10.10 17.97
C LYS A 143 -4.07 -8.61 18.01
N THR A 144 -4.97 -8.20 18.90
CA THR A 144 -5.37 -6.80 19.05
C THR A 144 -5.43 -6.38 20.52
N SER A 145 -5.19 -5.10 20.77
CA SER A 145 -5.43 -4.48 22.07
C SER A 145 -6.19 -3.15 21.92
N PRO A 146 -6.98 -2.74 22.92
CA PRO A 146 -7.62 -1.42 22.90
C PRO A 146 -6.56 -0.32 22.89
N ARG A 147 -6.76 0.69 22.04
CA ARG A 147 -6.00 1.93 22.10
C ARG A 147 -6.70 2.85 23.09
N SER A 148 -6.15 2.92 24.31
CA SER A 148 -6.66 3.79 25.38
C SER A 148 -5.61 4.80 25.84
N GLY A 149 -6.01 6.07 25.98
CA GLY A 149 -5.20 7.12 26.59
C GLY A 149 -5.22 8.44 25.82
N GLY A 150 -5.14 9.56 26.56
CA GLY A 150 -5.04 10.91 25.96
C GLY A 150 -6.22 11.32 25.08
N GLY A 151 -7.45 10.88 25.41
CA GLY A 151 -8.67 11.20 24.65
C GLY A 151 -8.84 10.42 23.34
N ARG A 152 -7.90 9.55 22.98
CA ARG A 152 -7.91 8.79 21.74
C ARG A 152 -8.48 7.38 21.96
N ARG A 153 -9.26 6.91 20.99
CA ARG A 153 -9.93 5.60 20.99
C ARG A 153 -9.57 4.88 19.69
N GLY A 154 -9.60 3.55 19.70
CA GLY A 154 -9.38 2.71 18.53
C GLY A 154 -8.78 1.36 18.90
N THR A 155 -8.21 0.68 17.91
CA THR A 155 -7.60 -0.65 18.07
C THR A 155 -6.13 -0.60 17.69
N VAL A 156 -5.28 -1.18 18.53
CA VAL A 156 -3.90 -1.51 18.15
C VAL A 156 -3.90 -2.93 17.60
N PHE A 157 -3.50 -3.10 16.34
CA PHE A 157 -3.26 -4.39 15.72
C PHE A 157 -1.81 -4.76 15.95
N GLU A 158 -1.57 -5.70 16.86
CA GLU A 158 -0.24 -6.12 17.30
C GLU A 158 0.35 -7.21 16.41
N ARG A 159 -0.52 -8.06 15.83
CA ARG A 159 -0.16 -9.09 14.86
C ARG A 159 -1.30 -9.28 13.87
N GLN A 160 -0.97 -9.34 12.58
CA GLN A 160 -1.94 -9.40 11.51
C GLN A 160 -1.35 -10.05 10.26
N GLU A 161 -2.18 -10.82 9.57
CA GLU A 161 -1.83 -11.41 8.26
C GLU A 161 -2.30 -10.48 7.14
N LEU A 162 -1.40 -10.19 6.20
CA LEU A 162 -1.75 -9.44 5.00
C LEU A 162 -2.57 -10.33 4.05
N LEU A 163 -3.72 -9.83 3.59
CA LEU A 163 -4.57 -10.55 2.64
C LEU A 163 -4.49 -9.93 1.24
N GLU A 164 -4.44 -8.61 1.17
CA GLU A 164 -4.39 -7.87 -0.10
C GLU A 164 -3.74 -6.49 0.08
N ILE A 165 -3.32 -5.91 -1.04
CA ILE A 165 -3.03 -4.48 -1.16
C ILE A 165 -3.90 -3.92 -2.28
N SER A 166 -4.52 -2.76 -2.05
CA SER A 166 -5.39 -2.10 -3.01
C SER A 166 -4.86 -0.74 -3.44
N ALA A 167 -4.87 -0.45 -4.73
CA ALA A 167 -4.85 0.92 -5.23
C ALA A 167 -6.15 1.62 -4.80
N ALA A 168 -6.05 2.72 -4.05
CA ALA A 168 -7.19 3.33 -3.38
C ALA A 168 -7.22 4.85 -3.58
N PRO A 169 -8.31 5.41 -4.14
CA PRO A 169 -8.49 6.87 -4.22
C PRO A 169 -8.42 7.55 -2.85
N VAL A 170 -8.97 6.91 -1.83
CA VAL A 170 -8.94 7.38 -0.44
C VAL A 170 -8.46 6.24 0.46
N PRO A 171 -7.20 6.27 0.92
CA PRO A 171 -6.69 5.23 1.81
C PRO A 171 -7.19 5.43 3.25
N MET A 172 -7.39 4.32 3.97
CA MET A 172 -7.73 4.35 5.40
C MET A 172 -6.61 5.03 6.19
N HIS A 173 -5.36 4.71 5.87
CA HIS A 173 -4.20 5.36 6.47
C HIS A 173 -3.75 6.56 5.61
N PRO A 174 -3.71 7.80 6.13
CA PRO A 174 -3.44 9.01 5.34
C PRO A 174 -2.05 9.06 4.70
N PHE A 175 -1.10 8.30 5.24
CA PHE A 175 0.27 8.18 4.72
C PHE A 175 0.53 6.87 3.98
N ALA A 176 -0.48 6.05 3.71
CA ALA A 176 -0.32 4.90 2.83
C ALA A 176 -0.31 5.37 1.37
N LEU A 177 0.87 5.71 0.86
CA LEU A 177 1.09 6.44 -0.39
C LEU A 177 2.27 5.85 -1.19
N ALA A 178 2.33 6.14 -2.49
CA ALA A 178 3.53 5.90 -3.30
C ALA A 178 4.81 6.49 -2.66
N ALA A 179 5.89 5.70 -2.67
CA ALA A 179 7.18 6.02 -2.06
C ALA A 179 7.82 7.29 -2.67
N GLY A 180 8.56 8.04 -1.86
CA GLY A 180 9.04 9.40 -2.18
C GLY A 180 8.02 10.52 -1.97
N ARG A 181 6.71 10.24 -2.05
CA ARG A 181 5.66 11.20 -1.67
C ARG A 181 5.18 11.02 -0.23
N ALA A 182 5.22 9.80 0.30
CA ALA A 182 4.99 9.52 1.72
C ALA A 182 5.98 10.29 2.62
N GLU A 183 7.28 10.17 2.34
CA GLU A 183 8.34 10.90 3.04
C GLU A 183 8.14 12.42 2.97
N ALA A 184 7.82 12.95 1.79
CA ALA A 184 7.55 14.37 1.63
C ALA A 184 6.31 14.83 2.42
N ALA A 185 5.26 14.00 2.52
CA ALA A 185 4.07 14.29 3.30
C ALA A 185 4.35 14.28 4.81
N LEU A 186 5.07 13.27 5.29
CA LEU A 186 5.55 13.19 6.68
C LEU A 186 6.43 14.39 7.04
N GLY A 187 7.40 14.72 6.18
CA GLY A 187 8.27 15.88 6.38
C GLY A 187 7.52 17.21 6.41
N ARG A 188 6.49 17.40 5.58
CA ARG A 188 5.62 18.59 5.65
C ARG A 188 4.82 18.65 6.96
N ARG A 189 4.30 17.51 7.44
CA ARG A 189 3.57 17.45 8.72
C ARG A 189 4.51 17.74 9.90
N ALA A 190 5.70 17.15 9.91
CA ALA A 190 6.71 17.41 10.95
C ALA A 190 7.08 18.90 11.01
N ARG A 191 7.32 19.57 9.87
CA ARG A 191 7.59 21.01 9.81
C ARG A 191 6.44 21.88 10.33
N ARG A 192 5.19 21.47 10.09
CA ARG A 192 4.01 22.18 10.60
C ARG A 192 3.86 22.04 12.11
N LEU A 193 4.19 20.88 12.67
CA LEU A 193 4.08 20.58 14.10
C LEU A 193 5.28 21.12 14.92
N ALA A 194 6.39 21.46 14.27
CA ALA A 194 7.55 22.08 14.89
C ALA A 194 7.85 23.48 14.29
N PRO A 195 7.00 24.50 14.53
CA PRO A 195 7.31 25.87 14.13
C PRO A 195 8.45 26.40 15.01
N GLY A 196 9.69 26.44 14.51
CA GLY A 196 10.79 27.07 15.26
C GLY A 196 12.22 26.84 14.78
N VAL A 197 12.52 25.79 14.00
CA VAL A 197 13.90 25.55 13.54
C VAL A 197 14.09 26.16 12.15
N ARG A 198 14.26 27.48 12.08
CA ARG A 198 14.96 28.10 10.94
C ARG A 198 16.45 27.85 11.15
N GLY A 199 17.05 27.09 10.25
CA GLY A 199 18.49 26.92 10.20
C GLY A 199 19.18 28.26 9.97
N GLU A 200 20.02 28.67 10.93
CA GLU A 200 21.12 29.57 10.67
C GLU A 200 22.11 28.85 9.75
N LEU A 201 21.99 29.10 8.46
CA LEU A 201 23.11 28.99 7.53
C LEU A 201 23.45 30.42 7.12
N GLY A 202 24.52 30.93 7.72
CA GLY A 202 25.06 32.24 7.41
C GLY A 202 25.48 32.32 5.94
N SER A 203 25.02 33.36 5.26
CA SER A 203 25.74 33.97 4.15
C SER A 203 25.81 35.47 4.39
N SER A 204 27.02 35.91 4.69
CA SER A 204 27.47 37.30 4.75
C SER A 204 27.20 38.08 3.46
N GLY A 205 26.81 39.36 3.60
CA GLY A 205 27.13 40.41 2.62
C GLY A 205 26.00 41.37 2.26
N ASN A 206 26.04 42.59 2.85
CA ASN A 206 25.70 43.94 2.33
C ASN A 206 24.60 44.11 1.26
N SER A 207 23.70 45.10 1.29
CA SER A 207 23.71 46.44 1.93
C SER A 207 22.37 47.18 1.66
N ALA A 208 22.17 48.27 2.41
CA ALA A 208 21.42 49.48 2.08
C ALA A 208 19.87 49.44 2.03
N GLY A 209 19.26 49.71 3.20
CA GLY A 209 18.40 50.86 3.45
C GLY A 209 17.23 51.16 2.50
N HIS A 210 16.00 51.08 3.04
CA HIS A 210 15.06 52.22 3.10
C HIS A 210 13.91 51.86 4.05
N ALA A 211 13.81 52.62 5.14
CA ALA A 211 12.66 52.60 6.03
C ALA A 211 11.58 53.53 5.47
N ARG A 212 10.34 53.04 5.36
CA ARG A 212 9.14 53.89 5.47
C ARG A 212 7.99 53.12 6.13
N ALA A 213 7.22 53.92 6.84
CA ALA A 213 6.22 53.61 7.84
C ALA A 213 4.94 52.94 7.32
N GLY A 214 4.35 52.11 8.18
CA GLY A 214 3.01 52.32 8.73
C GLY A 214 1.84 52.28 7.75
N ALA A 215 1.16 51.14 7.71
CA ALA A 215 -0.28 51.08 7.54
C ALA A 215 -0.80 49.91 8.39
N ALA A 216 -1.63 50.23 9.37
CA ALA A 216 -2.42 49.26 10.11
C ALA A 216 -3.55 48.79 9.20
N GLU A 217 -3.63 47.49 8.93
CA GLU A 217 -4.80 46.86 8.32
C GLU A 217 -5.55 46.06 9.37
N ALA A 218 -6.87 46.21 9.32
CA ALA A 218 -7.84 45.78 10.30
C ALA A 218 -7.94 44.25 10.40
N ASP A 219 -8.15 43.79 11.64
CA ASP A 219 -8.59 42.43 11.96
C ASP A 219 -9.97 42.17 11.33
N GLU A 220 -10.01 41.33 10.30
CA GLU A 220 -11.25 40.68 9.88
C GLU A 220 -11.52 39.47 10.79
N PRO A 221 -12.75 39.31 11.33
CA PRO A 221 -13.06 38.20 12.22
C PRO A 221 -13.09 36.89 11.42
N LEU A 222 -12.30 35.91 11.88
CA LEU A 222 -12.29 34.53 11.41
C LEU A 222 -13.73 33.97 11.37
N ALA A 223 -14.14 33.53 10.20
CA ALA A 223 -15.41 32.83 9.98
C ALA A 223 -15.51 31.61 10.91
N ASP A 224 -16.67 31.49 11.58
CA ASP A 224 -17.06 30.35 12.40
C ASP A 224 -17.11 29.06 11.57
N THR A 225 -16.14 28.17 11.80
CA THR A 225 -16.03 26.85 11.13
C THR A 225 -16.74 25.73 11.90
N SER A 226 -17.76 26.02 12.72
CA SER A 226 -18.49 25.01 13.52
C SER A 226 -19.37 24.03 12.72
N GLN A 227 -19.19 23.93 11.40
CA GLN A 227 -19.73 22.83 10.59
C GLN A 227 -18.61 22.07 9.85
N GLU A 228 -17.54 21.67 10.55
CA GLU A 228 -16.84 20.45 10.15
C GLU A 228 -17.83 19.29 10.33
N ARG A 229 -18.42 18.82 9.22
CA ARG A 229 -19.06 17.51 9.19
C ARG A 229 -18.02 16.52 9.69
N ASP A 230 -18.22 16.01 10.90
CA ASP A 230 -17.39 14.98 11.50
C ASP A 230 -17.22 13.85 10.47
N LEU A 231 -16.03 13.73 9.88
CA LEU A 231 -15.72 12.69 8.88
C LEU A 231 -15.40 11.34 9.55
N VAL A 232 -15.16 11.38 10.86
CA VAL A 232 -14.80 10.21 11.70
C VAL A 232 -15.91 9.15 11.71
N PRO A 233 -17.21 9.50 11.84
CA PRO A 233 -18.31 8.54 11.71
C PRO A 233 -18.36 7.85 10.34
N LEU A 234 -18.11 8.56 9.22
CA LEU A 234 -18.14 7.97 7.88
C LEU A 234 -17.02 6.93 7.67
N PHE A 235 -15.81 7.25 8.12
CA PHE A 235 -14.70 6.29 8.04
C PHE A 235 -14.90 5.10 8.99
N ARG A 236 -15.55 5.32 10.14
CA ARG A 236 -15.93 4.25 11.06
C ARG A 236 -16.99 3.33 10.46
N GLU A 237 -18.05 3.88 9.89
CA GLU A 237 -19.12 3.11 9.25
C GLU A 237 -18.59 2.30 8.07
N LEU A 238 -17.70 2.88 7.26
CA LEU A 238 -16.98 2.14 6.23
C LEU A 238 -16.15 1.02 6.87
N ALA A 239 -15.30 1.30 7.86
CA ALA A 239 -14.46 0.29 8.52
C ALA A 239 -15.26 -0.88 9.12
N GLU A 240 -16.39 -0.58 9.76
CA GLU A 240 -17.32 -1.58 10.34
C GLU A 240 -18.01 -2.40 9.24
N MET A 241 -18.44 -1.76 8.15
CA MET A 241 -18.94 -2.45 6.97
C MET A 241 -17.88 -3.40 6.38
N TRP A 242 -16.63 -2.95 6.28
CA TRP A 242 -15.51 -3.77 5.79
C TRP A 242 -15.20 -4.96 6.71
N GLN A 243 -15.23 -4.79 8.03
CA GLN A 243 -15.01 -5.88 9.00
C GLN A 243 -16.16 -6.91 8.99
N SER A 244 -17.40 -6.46 8.74
CA SER A 244 -18.56 -7.35 8.64
C SER A 244 -18.52 -8.26 7.40
N VAL A 245 -18.01 -7.76 6.27
CA VAL A 245 -17.83 -8.54 5.03
C VAL A 245 -16.72 -9.59 5.18
N ALA A 246 -15.76 -9.37 6.09
CA ALA A 246 -14.69 -10.31 6.44
C ALA A 246 -15.11 -11.36 7.51
N GLY A 247 -16.37 -11.39 7.95
CA GLY A 247 -16.89 -12.42 8.85
C GLY A 247 -16.44 -12.31 10.31
N VAL A 248 -15.97 -11.14 10.76
CA VAL A 248 -15.67 -10.92 12.18
C VAL A 248 -16.92 -10.35 12.86
N SER A 249 -17.68 -11.23 13.53
CA SER A 249 -18.69 -10.78 14.49
C SER A 249 -17.99 -10.19 15.72
N PRO A 250 -18.39 -9.00 16.22
CA PRO A 250 -17.93 -8.55 17.52
C PRO A 250 -18.56 -9.46 18.57
N SER A 251 -17.72 -10.25 19.26
CA SER A 251 -18.12 -10.86 20.53
C SER A 251 -18.45 -9.74 21.52
N GLY A 252 -19.67 -9.76 22.04
CA GLY A 252 -20.13 -8.83 23.08
C GLY A 252 -19.40 -8.96 24.41
#